data_AF-A0A9W9CHU2-F1
#
_entry.id   AF-A0A9W9CHU2-F1
#
_cell.length_a   1.000
_cell.length_b   1.000
_cell.length_c   1.000
_cell.angle_alpha   90.00
_cell.angle_beta   90.00
_cell.angle_gamma   90.00
#
_symmetry.space_group_name_H-M   'P 1'
#
loop_
_entity.id
_entity.type
_entity.pdbx_description
1 polymer ?
#
loop_
_entity_poly.entity_id
_entity_poly.type
_entity_poly.pdbx_seq_one_letter_code
_entity_poly.pdbx_strand_id
1 'polypeptide(L)'
;MRSTTFLATLLAALLATLLPTAILAAPSSLMARAGDEQCAPTSYTLSDYTLVTSSSQAYVNFNFKSTFADSTIIQDAVTGGANCQADGPTIPNSNECGVEGRKLLFDLRGPEEQAYYQITHTWTCNGATWMSGNAVQVDPLNCNESDGTHTCSGGPQTFAPQNVRKICSTPTC
;
A
#
# COMPACT_ATOMS: atom_id res chain seq x y z
N MET A 1 -23.26 -55.17 58.10
CA MET A 1 -22.13 -54.49 57.45
C MET A 1 -22.67 -53.21 56.83
N ARG A 2 -22.74 -52.13 57.63
CA ARG A 2 -21.84 -50.95 57.68
C ARG A 2 -21.95 -50.02 56.46
N SER A 3 -22.77 -48.98 56.67
CA SER A 3 -22.78 -47.67 56.02
C SER A 3 -21.39 -47.09 55.74
N THR A 4 -21.26 -46.40 54.60
CA THR A 4 -20.20 -45.43 54.28
C THR A 4 -20.90 -44.21 53.65
N THR A 5 -21.20 -43.17 54.43
CA THR A 5 -20.42 -41.94 54.68
C THR A 5 -20.47 -40.93 53.52
N PHE A 6 -21.24 -39.87 53.76
CA PHE A 6 -21.31 -38.59 53.05
C PHE A 6 -20.02 -37.75 53.21
N LEU A 7 -19.89 -36.74 52.34
CA LEU A 7 -19.14 -35.47 52.47
C LEU A 7 -17.62 -35.45 52.20
N ALA A 8 -17.25 -34.84 51.07
CA ALA A 8 -16.21 -33.79 51.00
C ALA A 8 -16.37 -33.02 49.66
N THR A 9 -17.15 -31.94 49.61
CA THR A 9 -16.76 -30.52 49.69
C THR A 9 -15.81 -30.00 48.60
N LEU A 10 -16.37 -29.10 47.79
CA LEU A 10 -15.80 -27.81 47.34
C LEU A 10 -14.33 -27.81 46.93
N LEU A 11 -14.03 -27.77 45.61
CA LEU A 11 -12.93 -26.96 45.04
C LEU A 11 -12.94 -27.03 43.50
N ALA A 12 -13.89 -26.36 42.83
CA ALA A 12 -13.85 -26.23 41.36
C ALA A 12 -14.56 -24.96 40.85
N ALA A 13 -14.52 -23.89 41.64
CA ALA A 13 -14.90 -22.55 41.21
C ALA A 13 -13.67 -21.65 41.29
N LEU A 14 -13.50 -20.73 40.35
CA LEU A 14 -12.40 -19.74 40.19
C LEU A 14 -11.28 -20.12 39.21
N LEU A 15 -11.61 -20.20 37.91
CA LEU A 15 -10.59 -20.11 36.85
C LEU A 15 -11.14 -19.52 35.53
N ALA A 16 -11.95 -18.46 35.61
CA ALA A 16 -12.65 -17.94 34.42
C ALA A 16 -12.76 -16.40 34.31
N THR A 17 -11.85 -15.59 34.88
CA THR A 17 -11.99 -14.12 34.76
C THR A 17 -10.66 -13.35 34.77
N LEU A 18 -9.76 -13.62 33.83
CA LEU A 18 -8.67 -12.68 33.51
C LEU A 18 -8.40 -12.68 32.00
N LEU A 19 -9.36 -12.19 31.22
CA LEU A 19 -9.11 -11.74 29.85
C LEU A 19 -8.73 -10.26 29.92
N PRO A 20 -7.50 -9.86 29.57
CA PRO A 20 -7.18 -8.46 29.42
C PRO A 20 -7.97 -7.93 28.22
N THR A 21 -8.85 -6.97 28.46
CA THR A 21 -9.46 -6.17 27.40
C THR A 21 -8.35 -5.34 26.76
N ALA A 22 -7.73 -5.88 25.71
CA ALA A 22 -6.92 -5.09 24.81
C ALA A 22 -7.86 -4.10 24.13
N ILE A 23 -7.89 -2.88 24.65
CA ILE A 23 -8.50 -1.74 23.98
C ILE A 23 -7.63 -1.49 22.76
N LEU A 24 -8.04 -2.00 21.60
CA LEU A 24 -7.52 -1.52 20.33
C LEU A 24 -7.88 -0.03 20.28
N ALA A 25 -6.91 0.83 20.56
CA ALA A 25 -6.95 2.21 20.13
C ALA A 25 -6.98 2.16 18.59
N ALA A 26 -8.19 2.20 18.03
CA ALA A 26 -8.36 2.38 16.60
C ALA A 26 -7.62 3.68 16.22
N PRO A 27 -6.76 3.68 15.19
CA PRO A 27 -6.16 4.91 14.71
C PRO A 27 -7.31 5.85 14.37
N SER A 28 -7.35 7.01 15.02
CA SER A 28 -8.24 8.09 14.65
C SER A 28 -7.93 8.47 13.21
N SER A 29 -8.71 7.95 12.25
CA SER A 29 -8.76 8.55 10.93
C SER A 29 -9.21 9.99 11.17
N LEU A 30 -8.30 10.95 10.97
CA LEU A 30 -8.63 12.37 10.86
C LEU A 30 -9.90 12.45 10.02
N MET A 31 -11.01 12.86 10.63
CA MET A 31 -12.34 12.79 10.02
C MET A 31 -12.33 13.54 8.70
N ALA A 32 -12.26 12.78 7.61
CA ALA A 32 -12.67 13.22 6.29
C ALA A 32 -14.11 13.74 6.45
N ARG A 33 -14.39 14.97 6.03
CA ARG A 33 -15.75 15.52 6.15
C ARG A 33 -16.70 14.63 5.33
N ALA A 34 -17.99 14.58 5.69
CA ALA A 34 -18.99 13.89 4.88
C ALA A 34 -18.87 14.33 3.40
N GLY A 35 -18.60 13.38 2.50
CA GLY A 35 -18.33 13.60 1.06
C GLY A 35 -16.86 13.44 0.64
N ASP A 36 -15.91 13.57 1.56
CA ASP A 36 -14.48 13.35 1.28
C ASP A 36 -14.14 11.86 1.02
N GLU A 37 -14.95 10.95 1.56
CA GLU A 37 -14.81 9.50 1.36
C GLU A 37 -14.91 9.09 -0.12
N GLN A 38 -15.65 9.84 -0.93
CA GLN A 38 -15.79 9.60 -2.37
C GLN A 38 -14.55 10.02 -3.17
N CYS A 39 -13.68 10.85 -2.57
CA CYS A 39 -12.45 11.31 -3.19
C CYS A 39 -11.28 10.37 -3.00
N ALA A 40 -11.40 9.32 -2.20
CA ALA A 40 -10.36 8.31 -2.02
C ALA A 40 -10.47 7.22 -3.09
N PRO A 41 -9.36 6.80 -3.73
CA PRO A 41 -9.40 5.57 -4.50
C PRO A 41 -9.76 4.39 -3.58
N THR A 42 -10.47 3.42 -4.13
CA THR A 42 -10.83 2.18 -3.44
C THR A 42 -9.70 1.16 -3.51
N SER A 43 -8.92 1.19 -4.60
CA SER A 43 -7.79 0.29 -4.79
C SER A 43 -6.75 0.87 -5.75
N TYR A 44 -5.53 0.39 -5.58
CA TYR A 44 -4.45 0.49 -6.54
C TYR A 44 -4.07 -0.88 -7.07
N THR A 45 -3.75 -0.98 -8.35
CA THR A 45 -3.24 -2.19 -8.98
C THR A 45 -1.91 -1.88 -9.64
N LEU A 46 -0.86 -2.62 -9.26
CA LEU A 46 0.43 -2.65 -9.93
C LEU A 46 0.49 -3.92 -10.79
N SER A 47 0.83 -3.82 -12.08
CA SER A 47 0.93 -4.96 -13.00
C SER A 47 2.18 -4.89 -13.86
N ASP A 48 2.49 -6.01 -14.53
CA ASP A 48 3.56 -6.11 -15.52
C ASP A 48 4.92 -5.67 -14.96
N TYR A 49 5.17 -5.98 -13.68
CA TYR A 49 6.40 -5.60 -13.01
C TYR A 49 7.57 -6.36 -13.60
N THR A 50 8.63 -5.65 -13.94
CA THR A 50 9.93 -6.17 -14.37
C THR A 50 11.02 -5.36 -13.68
N LEU A 51 11.98 -6.05 -13.08
CA LEU A 51 13.23 -5.50 -12.57
C LEU A 51 14.38 -6.26 -13.23
N VAL A 52 15.30 -5.52 -13.84
CA VAL A 52 16.52 -6.07 -14.41
C VAL A 52 17.68 -5.40 -13.72
N THR A 53 18.57 -6.17 -13.10
CA THR A 53 19.79 -5.67 -12.46
C THR A 53 21.01 -6.43 -12.97
N SER A 54 22.15 -5.75 -13.00
CA SER A 54 23.46 -6.28 -13.40
C SER A 54 24.54 -5.48 -12.67
N SER A 55 25.82 -5.82 -12.86
CA SER A 55 26.92 -5.10 -12.22
C SER A 55 27.08 -3.63 -12.66
N SER A 56 26.45 -3.21 -13.75
CA SER A 56 26.61 -1.87 -14.32
C SER A 56 25.30 -1.14 -14.64
N GLN A 57 24.15 -1.81 -14.48
CA GLN A 57 22.87 -1.30 -14.94
C GLN A 57 21.72 -1.92 -14.14
N ALA A 58 20.75 -1.08 -13.81
CA ALA A 58 19.45 -1.42 -13.29
C ALA A 58 18.35 -0.82 -14.20
N TYR A 59 17.23 -1.52 -14.30
CA TYR A 59 16.03 -1.08 -15.01
C TYR A 59 14.80 -1.60 -14.26
N VAL A 60 13.81 -0.75 -14.06
CA VAL A 60 12.51 -1.13 -13.51
C VAL A 60 11.41 -0.64 -14.42
N ASN A 61 10.38 -1.46 -14.58
CA ASN A 61 9.16 -1.12 -15.30
C ASN A 61 7.94 -1.77 -14.64
N PHE A 62 6.86 -1.03 -14.50
CA PHE A 62 5.55 -1.56 -14.11
C PHE A 62 4.43 -0.64 -14.59
N ASN A 63 3.22 -1.18 -14.66
CA ASN A 63 2.01 -0.40 -14.85
C ASN A 63 1.32 -0.19 -13.51
N PHE A 64 0.72 0.98 -13.33
CA PHE A 64 0.00 1.35 -12.12
C PHE A 64 -1.36 1.94 -12.48
N LYS A 65 -2.41 1.49 -11.79
CA LYS A 65 -3.78 1.96 -12.02
C LYS A 65 -4.49 2.26 -10.71
N SER A 66 -5.17 3.40 -10.67
CA SER A 66 -6.09 3.78 -9.60
C SER A 66 -7.52 3.39 -9.94
N THR A 67 -8.27 2.98 -8.93
CA THR A 67 -9.71 2.70 -9.05
C THR A 67 -10.45 3.51 -8.00
N PHE A 68 -11.53 4.17 -8.39
CA PHE A 68 -12.42 4.93 -7.51
C PHE A 68 -13.81 4.31 -7.55
N ALA A 69 -14.59 4.47 -6.47
CA ALA A 69 -15.97 4.03 -6.43
C ALA A 69 -16.86 4.82 -7.42
N ASP A 70 -16.60 6.12 -7.55
CA ASP A 70 -17.25 7.02 -8.49
C ASP A 70 -16.19 7.90 -9.16
N SER A 71 -16.00 7.73 -10.47
CA SER A 71 -15.02 8.49 -11.24
C SER A 71 -15.57 9.82 -11.79
N THR A 72 -16.87 10.11 -11.65
CA THR A 72 -17.50 11.28 -12.29
C THR A 72 -17.03 12.61 -11.68
N ILE A 73 -16.65 12.60 -10.41
CA ILE A 73 -16.12 13.75 -9.67
C ILE A 73 -14.59 13.77 -9.57
N ILE A 74 -13.93 12.80 -10.21
CA ILE A 74 -12.48 12.56 -10.12
C ILE A 74 -11.81 12.99 -11.42
N GLN A 75 -10.74 13.77 -11.30
CA GLN A 75 -9.84 14.12 -12.39
C GLN A 75 -8.47 13.48 -12.12
N ASP A 76 -8.32 12.25 -12.60
CA ASP A 76 -7.12 11.45 -12.40
C ASP A 76 -6.73 10.72 -13.69
N ALA A 77 -5.54 11.00 -14.20
CA ALA A 77 -4.98 10.34 -15.38
C ALA A 77 -4.57 8.88 -15.10
N VAL A 78 -4.28 8.55 -13.84
CA VAL A 78 -3.84 7.21 -13.42
C VAL A 78 -4.98 6.18 -13.47
N THR A 79 -6.24 6.63 -13.54
CA THR A 79 -7.40 5.73 -13.75
C THR A 79 -7.36 5.02 -15.10
N GLY A 80 -6.71 5.62 -16.10
CA GLY A 80 -6.45 5.00 -17.41
C GLY A 80 -5.30 4.00 -17.40
N GLY A 81 -4.53 3.94 -16.31
CA GLY A 81 -3.24 3.26 -16.22
C GLY A 81 -2.08 4.21 -16.53
N ALA A 82 -0.98 4.03 -15.80
CA ALA A 82 0.25 4.78 -15.92
C ALA A 82 1.41 3.79 -16.06
N ASN A 83 2.30 3.99 -17.02
CA ASN A 83 3.55 3.24 -17.08
C ASN A 83 4.61 3.95 -16.22
N CYS A 84 5.25 3.21 -15.33
CA CYS A 84 6.31 3.70 -14.45
C CYS A 84 7.60 2.98 -14.81
N GLN A 85 8.61 3.73 -15.22
CA GLN A 85 9.91 3.18 -15.59
C GLN A 85 11.06 4.05 -15.08
N ALA A 86 12.20 3.43 -14.80
CA ALA A 86 13.44 4.11 -14.53
C ALA A 86 14.63 3.20 -14.86
N ASP A 87 15.75 3.80 -15.24
CA ASP A 87 16.98 3.11 -15.58
C ASP A 87 18.21 3.92 -15.16
N GLY A 88 19.34 3.23 -14.97
CA GLY A 88 20.64 3.82 -14.68
C GLY A 88 21.60 2.78 -14.10
N PRO A 89 22.81 3.17 -13.68
CA PRO A 89 23.72 2.26 -12.97
C PRO A 89 23.12 1.68 -11.68
N THR A 90 22.20 2.44 -11.07
CA THR A 90 21.28 2.07 -10.00
C THR A 90 19.96 2.77 -10.28
N ILE A 91 18.83 2.25 -9.80
CA ILE A 91 17.54 2.95 -9.96
C ILE A 91 17.57 4.28 -9.17
N PRO A 92 17.36 5.44 -9.83
CA PRO A 92 17.32 6.71 -9.12
C PRO A 92 16.11 6.81 -8.18
N ASN A 93 16.13 7.78 -7.27
CA ASN A 93 14.93 8.17 -6.52
C ASN A 93 14.20 9.31 -7.25
N SER A 94 12.92 9.47 -6.92
CA SER A 94 12.00 10.49 -7.44
C SER A 94 11.71 10.36 -8.92
N ASN A 95 11.35 9.13 -9.32
CA ASN A 95 11.01 8.79 -10.68
C ASN A 95 9.57 9.17 -10.99
N GLU A 96 9.36 9.68 -12.19
CA GLU A 96 8.05 10.05 -12.70
C GLU A 96 7.48 8.95 -13.58
N CYS A 97 6.24 8.58 -13.33
CA CYS A 97 5.51 7.72 -14.26
C CYS A 97 4.99 8.53 -15.44
N GLY A 98 4.77 7.86 -16.57
CA GLY A 98 4.25 8.40 -17.83
C GLY A 98 2.79 8.83 -17.75
N VAL A 99 2.50 9.82 -16.91
CA VAL A 99 1.23 10.54 -16.81
C VAL A 99 1.50 12.03 -16.74
N GLU A 100 0.58 12.81 -17.30
CA GLU A 100 0.72 14.27 -17.33
C GLU A 100 0.76 14.87 -15.92
N GLY A 101 1.57 15.93 -15.76
CA GLY A 101 1.57 16.76 -14.57
C GLY A 101 2.20 16.13 -13.32
N ARG A 102 3.10 15.15 -13.48
CA ARG A 102 3.85 14.52 -12.36
C ARG A 102 2.93 13.94 -11.27
N LYS A 103 1.77 13.43 -11.69
CA LYS A 103 0.71 12.95 -10.79
C LYS A 103 1.04 11.63 -10.09
N LEU A 104 2.01 10.88 -10.61
CA LEU A 104 2.42 9.61 -10.04
C LEU A 104 3.94 9.53 -10.01
N LEU A 105 4.48 9.32 -8.81
CA LEU A 105 5.91 9.19 -8.55
C LEU A 105 6.20 7.87 -7.85
N PHE A 106 7.40 7.35 -8.06
CA PHE A 106 7.92 6.25 -7.26
C PHE A 106 9.38 6.47 -6.82
N ASP A 107 9.66 6.10 -5.58
CA ASP A 107 10.98 6.12 -4.95
C ASP A 107 11.31 4.74 -4.39
N LEU A 108 12.59 4.39 -4.30
CA LEU A 108 13.05 3.22 -3.57
C LEU A 108 12.93 3.42 -2.05
N ARG A 109 12.46 2.39 -1.35
CA ARG A 109 12.46 2.33 0.13
C ARG A 109 13.54 1.41 0.71
N GLY A 110 14.35 0.81 -0.16
CA GLY A 110 15.45 -0.08 0.18
C GLY A 110 16.30 -0.36 -1.06
N PRO A 111 17.20 -1.36 -1.00
CA PRO A 111 17.89 -1.88 -2.19
C PRO A 111 16.90 -2.25 -3.30
N GLU A 112 17.30 -2.03 -4.55
CA GLU A 112 16.46 -2.22 -5.73
C GLU A 112 15.98 -3.67 -5.88
N GLU A 113 16.77 -4.65 -5.45
CA GLU A 113 16.46 -6.08 -5.47
C GLU A 113 15.31 -6.47 -4.53
N GLN A 114 14.96 -5.62 -3.56
CA GLN A 114 13.83 -5.86 -2.66
C GLN A 114 12.48 -5.52 -3.29
N ALA A 115 12.47 -4.88 -4.48
CA ALA A 115 11.27 -4.40 -5.16
C ALA A 115 10.34 -3.61 -4.21
N TYR A 116 10.93 -2.80 -3.32
CA TYR A 116 10.19 -2.07 -2.29
C TYR A 116 10.19 -0.57 -2.58
N TYR A 117 9.00 -0.04 -2.87
CA TYR A 117 8.81 1.32 -3.36
C TYR A 117 7.92 2.16 -2.44
N GLN A 118 8.15 3.47 -2.50
CA GLN A 118 7.21 4.48 -2.05
C GLN A 118 6.49 5.00 -3.28
N ILE A 119 5.19 4.75 -3.39
CA ILE A 119 4.36 5.32 -4.45
C ILE A 119 3.67 6.57 -3.90
N THR A 120 3.82 7.68 -4.61
CA THR A 120 3.12 8.93 -4.32
C THR A 120 2.19 9.25 -5.48
N HIS A 121 0.89 9.30 -5.19
CA HIS A 121 -0.15 9.56 -6.19
C HIS A 121 -0.92 10.83 -5.82
N THR A 122 -1.14 11.71 -6.79
CA THR A 122 -1.86 12.97 -6.64
C THR A 122 -2.96 13.09 -7.70
N TRP A 123 -4.18 13.43 -7.26
CA TRP A 123 -5.34 13.61 -8.14
C TRP A 123 -6.17 14.81 -7.72
N THR A 124 -7.17 15.16 -8.53
CA THR A 124 -8.14 16.21 -8.20
C THR A 124 -9.52 15.59 -8.00
N CYS A 125 -10.22 16.02 -6.95
CA CYS A 125 -11.60 15.63 -6.65
C CYS A 125 -12.37 16.86 -6.16
N ASN A 126 -13.54 17.12 -6.74
CA ASN A 126 -14.38 18.29 -6.39
C ASN A 126 -13.58 19.62 -6.35
N GLY A 127 -12.68 19.81 -7.31
CA GLY A 127 -11.84 21.02 -7.42
C GLY A 127 -10.72 21.14 -6.40
N ALA A 128 -10.52 20.15 -5.52
CA ALA A 128 -9.41 20.11 -4.58
C ALA A 128 -8.38 19.05 -4.96
N THR A 129 -7.12 19.29 -4.62
CA THR A 129 -6.05 18.32 -4.81
C THR A 129 -5.98 17.34 -3.65
N TRP A 130 -5.79 16.08 -3.95
CA TRP A 130 -5.66 14.97 -3.01
C TRP A 130 -4.37 14.23 -3.28
N MET A 131 -3.86 13.55 -2.26
CA MET A 131 -2.70 12.68 -2.42
C MET A 131 -2.79 11.44 -1.54
N SER A 132 -2.08 10.40 -1.95
CA SER A 132 -1.79 9.22 -1.13
C SER A 132 -0.30 8.93 -1.13
N GLY A 133 0.14 8.19 -0.11
CA GLY A 133 1.51 7.70 -0.01
C GLY A 133 1.48 6.25 0.44
N ASN A 134 1.89 5.35 -0.45
CA ASN A 134 1.83 3.91 -0.26
C ASN A 134 3.23 3.31 -0.26
N ALA A 135 3.57 2.60 0.81
CA ALA A 135 4.74 1.73 0.81
C ALA A 135 4.31 0.38 0.21
N VAL A 136 4.95 -0.03 -0.89
CA VAL A 136 4.53 -1.22 -1.65
C VAL A 136 5.75 -2.05 -1.96
N GLN A 137 5.81 -3.25 -1.40
CA GLN A 137 6.74 -4.28 -1.82
C GLN A 137 6.03 -5.17 -2.85
N VAL A 138 6.67 -5.38 -3.99
CA VAL A 138 6.15 -6.28 -5.03
C VAL A 138 6.50 -7.71 -4.64
N ASP A 139 5.48 -8.54 -4.39
CA ASP A 139 5.63 -9.92 -3.95
C ASP A 139 4.41 -10.77 -4.39
N PRO A 140 4.57 -12.02 -4.86
CA PRO A 140 5.83 -12.72 -5.12
C PRO A 140 6.57 -12.23 -6.36
N LEU A 141 7.91 -12.37 -6.34
CA LEU A 141 8.77 -12.20 -7.50
C LEU A 141 9.20 -13.55 -8.07
N ASN A 142 9.21 -13.64 -9.41
CA ASN A 142 9.83 -14.73 -10.15
C ASN A 142 11.12 -14.21 -10.80
N CYS A 143 12.26 -14.62 -10.24
CA CYS A 143 13.58 -14.13 -10.63
C CYS A 143 14.40 -15.22 -11.31
N ASN A 144 15.07 -14.85 -12.40
CA ASN A 144 16.01 -15.69 -13.12
C ASN A 144 17.33 -14.94 -13.31
N GLU A 145 18.44 -15.67 -13.30
CA GLU A 145 19.76 -15.12 -13.54
C GLU A 145 20.34 -15.74 -14.82
N SER A 146 20.79 -14.89 -15.75
CA SER A 146 21.45 -15.28 -16.99
C SER A 146 22.57 -14.30 -17.30
N ASP A 147 23.78 -14.81 -17.56
CA ASP A 147 24.91 -14.01 -18.03
C ASP A 147 25.23 -12.77 -17.17
N GLY A 148 25.12 -12.89 -15.84
CA GLY A 148 25.37 -11.80 -14.90
C GLY A 148 24.26 -10.74 -14.86
N THR A 149 23.12 -11.02 -15.48
CA THR A 149 21.89 -10.20 -15.42
C THR A 149 20.84 -10.95 -14.59
N HIS A 150 20.33 -10.29 -13.57
CA HIS A 150 19.25 -10.77 -12.73
C HIS A 150 17.94 -10.11 -13.17
N THR A 151 16.96 -10.91 -13.61
CA THR A 151 15.67 -10.44 -14.08
C THR A 151 14.56 -10.99 -13.20
N CYS A 152 13.85 -10.11 -12.51
CA CYS A 152 12.66 -10.43 -11.72
C CYS A 152 11.41 -9.91 -12.41
N SER A 153 10.33 -10.69 -12.31
CA SER A 153 8.99 -10.30 -12.75
C SER A 153 7.97 -10.52 -11.64
N GLY A 154 6.88 -9.74 -11.64
CA GLY A 154 5.86 -9.83 -10.59
C GLY A 154 4.52 -9.23 -10.97
N GLY A 155 3.55 -9.40 -10.06
CA GLY A 155 2.19 -8.89 -10.20
C GLY A 155 1.26 -9.74 -11.09
N PRO A 156 -0.01 -9.30 -11.26
CA PRO A 156 -0.57 -8.08 -10.70
C PRO A 156 -0.77 -8.16 -9.18
N GLN A 157 -0.56 -7.04 -8.49
CA GLN A 157 -0.77 -6.88 -7.05
C GLN A 157 -1.76 -5.74 -6.82
N THR A 158 -2.82 -6.00 -6.05
CA THR A 158 -3.83 -5.00 -5.69
C THR A 158 -3.79 -4.72 -4.20
N PHE A 159 -3.86 -3.44 -3.83
CA PHE A 159 -3.79 -3.01 -2.44
C PHE A 159 -4.63 -1.76 -2.18
N ALA A 160 -4.98 -1.55 -0.92
CA ALA A 160 -5.72 -0.37 -0.49
C ALA A 160 -4.82 0.89 -0.46
N PRO A 161 -5.32 2.06 -0.86
CA PRO A 161 -4.60 3.32 -0.67
C PRO A 161 -4.30 3.61 0.80
N GLN A 162 -3.14 4.23 1.05
CA GLN A 162 -2.68 4.59 2.39
C GLN A 162 -2.33 6.07 2.44
N ASN A 163 -2.40 6.67 3.64
CA ASN A 163 -2.07 8.08 3.88
C ASN A 163 -2.82 9.04 2.92
N VAL A 164 -4.05 8.68 2.56
CA VAL A 164 -4.93 9.49 1.71
C VAL A 164 -5.29 10.77 2.45
N ARG A 165 -5.01 11.91 1.82
CA ARG A 165 -5.29 13.22 2.39
C ARG A 165 -5.55 14.26 1.32
N LYS A 166 -6.39 15.23 1.65
CA LYS A 166 -6.54 16.45 0.87
C LYS A 166 -5.27 17.31 1.04
N ILE A 167 -4.73 17.84 -0.06
CA ILE A 167 -3.65 18.83 -0.02
C ILE A 167 -4.30 20.20 0.19
N CYS A 168 -3.87 20.86 1.25
CA CYS A 168 -4.40 22.15 1.67
C CYS A 168 -3.35 23.23 1.42
N SER A 169 -3.76 24.34 0.80
CA SER A 169 -2.89 25.50 0.56
C SER A 169 -2.62 26.31 1.83
N THR A 170 -3.29 26.00 2.95
CA THR A 170 -3.10 26.64 4.27
C THR A 170 -3.04 25.58 5.38
N PRO A 171 -2.40 25.88 6.55
CA PRO A 171 -2.20 24.92 7.64
C PRO A 171 -3.48 24.33 8.25
N THR A 172 -4.61 25.01 8.08
CA THR A 172 -5.91 24.54 8.55
C THR A 172 -6.74 24.01 7.38
N CYS A 173 -6.90 22.70 7.38
CA CYS A 173 -8.01 21.94 6.84
C CYS A 173 -8.71 21.25 8.02
#